data_AF-A0A212JFV3-F1
#
_entry.id   AF-A0A212JFV3-F1
#
_cell.length_a   1.000
_cell.length_b   1.000
_cell.length_c   1.000
_cell.angle_alpha   90.00
_cell.angle_beta   90.00
_cell.angle_gamma   90.00
#
_symmetry.space_group_name_H-M   'P 1'
#
loop_
_entity.id
_entity.type
_entity.pdbx_description
1 polymer ?
#
loop_
_entity_poly.entity_id
_entity_poly.type
_entity_poly.pdbx_seq_one_letter_code
_entity_poly.pdbx_strand_id
1 'polypeptide(L)'
;MSDTKTYERNIYCLEGNWNKNPKSHQSVKPMLELLRTFANIKYVYYKCDTKEEFYKRLQQFTKGTYKNYPVLYLAFHGKPNRIEVEKQHITLKEIATALEGKLAGKSHLTGYNNLTLIILCVLLKRISNTF
;
A
#
# COMPACT_ATOMS: atom_id res chain seq x y z
N MET A 1 34.64 -1.12 8.66
CA MET A 1 33.32 -1.59 8.21
C MET A 1 32.40 -0.39 8.15
N SER A 2 31.75 -0.14 7.00
CA SER A 2 30.80 0.98 6.85
C SER A 2 29.51 0.68 7.62
N ASP A 3 29.12 1.59 8.52
CA ASP A 3 27.80 1.61 9.15
C ASP A 3 26.71 1.74 8.08
N THR A 4 26.19 0.61 7.61
CA THR A 4 24.98 0.61 6.78
C THR A 4 23.83 1.08 7.66
N LYS A 5 23.36 2.32 7.45
CA LYS A 5 22.09 2.81 8.00
C LYS A 5 20.99 1.80 7.68
N THR A 6 20.58 1.00 8.66
CA THR A 6 19.41 0.12 8.55
C THR A 6 18.16 0.98 8.65
N TYR A 7 17.66 1.43 7.50
CA TYR A 7 16.35 2.05 7.44
C TYR A 7 15.31 1.01 7.84
N GLU A 8 14.47 1.32 8.83
CA GLU A 8 13.35 0.43 9.18
C GLU A 8 12.46 0.25 7.94
N ARG A 9 12.25 -1.00 7.50
CA ARG A 9 11.48 -1.32 6.28
C ARG A 9 10.06 -1.77 6.59
N ASN A 10 9.56 -1.50 7.79
CA ASN A 10 8.26 -2.02 8.22
C ASN A 10 7.12 -1.38 7.41
N ILE A 11 6.11 -2.20 7.15
CA ILE A 11 5.07 -1.91 6.16
C ILE A 11 3.76 -1.55 6.85
N TYR A 12 3.12 -0.47 6.43
CA TYR A 12 1.73 -0.15 6.74
C TYR A 12 0.88 -0.46 5.50
N CYS A 13 0.19 -1.60 5.51
CA CYS A 13 -0.56 -2.10 4.38
C CYS A 13 -2.05 -1.76 4.50
N LEU A 14 -2.60 -1.16 3.44
CA LEU A 14 -4.02 -1.01 3.20
C LEU A 14 -4.40 -1.87 2.00
N GLU A 15 -5.34 -2.79 2.17
CA GLU A 15 -5.77 -3.72 1.14
C GLU A 15 -7.24 -3.48 0.80
N GLY A 16 -7.55 -3.32 -0.49
CA GLY A 16 -8.91 -3.28 -1.00
C GLY A 16 -9.44 -4.66 -1.32
N ASN A 17 -10.75 -4.77 -1.55
CA ASN A 17 -11.32 -6.04 -1.94
C ASN A 17 -10.94 -6.44 -3.39
N TRP A 18 -10.23 -7.56 -3.54
CA TRP A 18 -9.79 -8.06 -4.85
C TRP A 18 -10.91 -8.69 -5.68
N ASN A 19 -11.99 -9.13 -5.05
CA ASN A 19 -13.04 -9.87 -5.74
C ASN A 19 -14.41 -9.54 -5.14
N LYS A 20 -15.42 -9.47 -6.01
CA LYS A 20 -16.83 -9.36 -5.58
C LYS A 20 -17.36 -10.66 -4.98
N ASN A 21 -16.66 -11.77 -5.19
CA ASN A 21 -17.00 -13.06 -4.59
C ASN A 21 -16.56 -13.10 -3.11
N PRO A 22 -17.50 -13.20 -2.14
CA PRO A 22 -17.18 -13.25 -0.72
C PRO A 22 -16.40 -14.51 -0.31
N LYS A 23 -16.36 -15.55 -1.14
CA LYS A 23 -15.57 -16.78 -0.91
C LYS A 23 -14.12 -16.67 -1.41
N SER A 24 -13.74 -15.54 -2.01
CA SER A 24 -12.38 -15.33 -2.49
C SER A 24 -11.43 -15.06 -1.32
N HIS A 25 -10.37 -15.85 -1.22
CA HIS A 25 -9.30 -15.67 -0.22
C HIS A 25 -8.09 -14.91 -0.78
N GLN A 26 -8.22 -14.27 -1.95
CA GLN A 26 -7.15 -13.46 -2.53
C GLN A 26 -6.82 -12.29 -1.61
N SER A 27 -5.56 -12.23 -1.18
CA SER A 27 -5.03 -11.19 -0.32
C SER A 27 -3.51 -11.12 -0.44
N VAL A 28 -2.93 -9.96 -0.13
CA VAL A 28 -1.47 -9.80 -0.04
C VAL A 28 -0.93 -10.24 1.32
N LYS A 29 -1.80 -10.57 2.28
CA LYS A 29 -1.41 -10.96 3.64
C LYS A 29 -0.44 -12.15 3.69
N PRO A 30 -0.59 -13.24 2.91
CA PRO A 30 0.39 -14.32 2.90
C PRO A 30 1.81 -13.85 2.53
N MET A 31 1.94 -12.91 1.58
CA MET A 31 3.23 -12.31 1.23
C MET A 31 3.80 -11.48 2.39
N LEU A 32 2.97 -10.70 3.08
CA LEU A 32 3.39 -9.94 4.26
C LEU A 32 3.88 -10.86 5.40
N GLU A 33 3.25 -12.01 5.60
CA GLU A 33 3.71 -13.02 6.57
C GLU A 33 5.06 -13.63 6.20
N LEU A 34 5.32 -13.87 4.90
CA LEU A 34 6.64 -14.31 4.44
C LEU A 34 7.71 -13.24 4.71
N LEU A 35 7.43 -11.97 4.41
CA LEU A 35 8.35 -10.86 4.70
C LEU A 35 8.65 -10.73 6.19
N ARG A 36 7.63 -10.91 7.03
CA ARG A 36 7.80 -10.95 8.48
C ARG A 36 8.69 -12.10 8.92
N THR A 37 8.44 -13.30 8.39
CA THR A 37 9.10 -14.54 8.82
C THR A 37 10.55 -14.60 8.36
N PHE A 38 10.83 -14.27 7.10
CA PHE A 38 12.13 -14.50 6.47
C PHE A 38 12.99 -13.25 6.34
N ALA A 39 12.39 -12.05 6.33
CA ALA A 39 13.12 -10.79 6.17
C ALA A 39 13.10 -9.89 7.43
N ASN A 40 12.46 -10.35 8.53
CA ASN A 40 12.26 -9.60 9.76
C ASN A 40 11.60 -8.22 9.51
N ILE A 41 10.74 -8.13 8.49
CA ILE A 41 10.00 -6.92 8.14
C ILE A 41 8.64 -6.99 8.85
N LYS A 42 8.42 -6.13 9.85
CA LYS A 42 7.12 -6.06 10.53
C LYS A 42 6.10 -5.39 9.61
N TYR A 43 4.83 -5.71 9.82
CA TYR A 43 3.76 -5.07 9.07
C TYR A 43 2.53 -4.81 9.93
N VAL A 44 1.79 -3.75 9.59
CA VAL A 44 0.42 -3.50 10.01
C VAL A 44 -0.47 -3.71 8.79
N TYR A 45 -1.61 -4.37 8.96
CA TYR A 45 -2.50 -4.71 7.86
C TYR A 45 -3.93 -4.31 8.17
N TYR A 46 -4.54 -3.55 7.27
CA TYR A 46 -5.95 -3.23 7.29
C TYR A 46 -6.59 -3.54 5.95
N LYS A 47 -7.74 -4.21 6.00
CA LYS A 47 -8.66 -4.24 4.87
C LYS A 47 -9.48 -2.95 4.86
N CYS A 48 -9.71 -2.39 3.69
CA CYS A 48 -10.47 -1.17 3.47
C CYS A 48 -11.43 -1.40 2.32
N ASP A 49 -12.71 -1.57 2.65
CA ASP A 49 -13.72 -1.85 1.65
C ASP A 49 -14.35 -0.54 1.13
N THR A 50 -14.40 0.52 1.95
CA THR A 50 -14.96 1.82 1.56
C THR A 50 -13.93 2.95 1.43
N LYS A 51 -14.29 4.01 0.69
CA LYS A 51 -13.46 5.22 0.54
C LYS A 51 -13.25 5.93 1.88
N GLU A 52 -14.27 5.94 2.74
CA GLU A 52 -14.22 6.53 4.08
C GLU A 52 -13.24 5.78 4.99
N GLU A 53 -13.29 4.44 4.97
CA GLU A 53 -12.34 3.61 5.72
C GLU A 53 -10.91 3.83 5.24
N PHE A 54 -10.70 3.88 3.92
CA PHE A 54 -9.40 4.17 3.34
C PHE A 54 -8.81 5.46 3.90
N TYR A 55 -9.54 6.58 3.84
CA TYR A 55 -9.04 7.85 4.36
C TYR A 55 -8.84 7.87 5.87
N LYS A 56 -9.73 7.21 6.62
CA LYS A 56 -9.58 7.06 8.07
C LYS A 56 -8.27 6.35 8.41
N ARG A 57 -7.93 5.28 7.69
CA ARG A 57 -6.67 4.54 7.88
C ARG A 57 -5.46 5.31 7.36
N LEU A 58 -5.59 6.00 6.22
CA LEU A 58 -4.55 6.87 5.69
C LEU A 58 -4.20 8.01 6.67
N GLN A 59 -5.20 8.61 7.32
CA GLN A 59 -4.96 9.61 8.37
C GLN A 59 -4.35 8.99 9.64
N GLN A 60 -4.68 7.74 9.98
CA GLN A 60 -4.01 7.05 11.08
C GLN A 60 -2.52 6.84 10.78
N PHE A 61 -2.16 6.48 9.55
CA PHE A 61 -0.77 6.31 9.13
C PHE A 61 0.11 7.54 9.38
N THR A 62 -0.44 8.75 9.27
CA THR A 62 0.31 9.99 9.49
C THR A 62 0.57 10.28 10.98
N LYS A 63 0.00 9.50 11.90
CA LYS A 63 0.21 9.69 13.35
C LYS A 63 1.52 9.06 13.81
N GLY A 64 2.11 9.64 14.86
CA GLY A 64 3.39 9.20 15.44
C GLY A 64 3.40 7.74 15.93
N THR A 65 2.25 7.15 16.22
CA THR A 65 2.11 5.72 16.56
C THR A 65 2.68 4.80 15.48
N TYR A 66 2.68 5.22 14.21
CA TYR A 66 3.20 4.46 13.07
C TYR A 66 4.51 5.04 12.52
N LYS A 67 5.31 5.72 13.35
CA LYS A 67 6.63 6.26 12.95
C LYS A 67 7.62 5.17 12.52
N ASN A 68 7.53 3.98 13.15
CA ASN A 68 8.37 2.82 12.84
C ASN A 68 7.89 2.02 11.62
N TYR A 69 6.85 2.49 10.93
CA TYR A 69 6.30 1.89 9.70
C TYR A 69 6.36 2.94 8.58
N PRO A 70 7.54 3.20 8.00
CA PRO A 70 7.71 4.28 7.03
C PRO A 70 7.17 3.93 5.64
N VAL A 71 6.97 2.65 5.32
CA VAL A 71 6.50 2.20 4.01
C VAL A 71 4.98 2.08 4.00
N LEU A 72 4.29 2.94 3.24
CA LEU A 72 2.86 2.79 2.96
C LEU A 72 2.67 1.85 1.77
N TYR A 73 1.99 0.72 1.99
CA TYR A 73 1.69 -0.25 0.94
C TYR A 73 0.19 -0.24 0.62
N LEU A 74 -0.16 0.19 -0.60
CA LEU A 74 -1.55 0.22 -1.08
C LEU A 74 -1.79 -0.96 -2.03
N ALA A 75 -2.58 -1.92 -1.58
CA ALA A 75 -2.88 -3.18 -2.26
C ALA A 75 -4.33 -3.16 -2.76
N PHE A 76 -4.57 -2.44 -3.85
CA PHE A 76 -5.91 -2.22 -4.43
C PHE A 76 -5.92 -2.57 -5.92
N HIS A 77 -7.10 -2.87 -6.44
CA HIS A 77 -7.32 -2.73 -7.89
C HIS A 77 -7.16 -1.28 -8.31
N GLY A 78 -6.71 -1.06 -9.53
CA GLY A 78 -6.47 0.29 -10.01
C GLY A 78 -6.52 0.40 -11.52
N LYS A 79 -6.53 1.66 -11.96
CA LYS A 79 -6.42 2.09 -13.35
C LYS A 79 -5.40 3.24 -13.39
N PRO A 80 -4.99 3.73 -14.56
CA PRO A 80 -4.10 4.87 -14.62
C PRO A 80 -4.59 6.03 -13.72
N ASN A 81 -3.68 6.50 -12.86
CA ASN A 81 -3.87 7.58 -11.90
C ASN A 81 -4.95 7.37 -10.82
N ARG A 82 -5.41 6.14 -10.56
CA ARG A 82 -6.40 5.87 -9.49
C ARG A 82 -6.38 4.43 -8.96
N ILE A 83 -6.83 4.29 -7.72
CA ILE A 83 -7.24 3.01 -7.13
C ILE A 83 -8.77 2.92 -7.12
N GLU A 84 -9.28 1.71 -7.25
CA GLU A 84 -10.70 1.37 -7.21
C GLU A 84 -11.03 0.84 -5.80
N VAL A 85 -12.09 1.38 -5.19
CA VAL A 85 -12.57 1.03 -3.85
C VAL A 85 -14.08 0.82 -3.96
N GLU A 86 -14.51 -0.44 -3.90
CA GLU A 86 -15.89 -0.86 -4.17
C GLU A 86 -16.44 -0.35 -5.52
N LYS A 87 -17.36 0.63 -5.48
CA LYS A 87 -18.00 1.29 -6.64
C LYS A 87 -17.45 2.70 -6.88
N GLN A 88 -16.48 3.12 -6.08
CA GLN A 88 -15.85 4.43 -6.12
C GLN A 88 -14.38 4.29 -6.53
N HIS A 89 -13.75 5.43 -6.76
CA HIS A 89 -12.32 5.50 -6.99
C HIS A 89 -11.69 6.63 -6.18
N ILE A 90 -10.38 6.48 -5.99
CA ILE A 90 -9.53 7.48 -5.34
C ILE A 90 -8.35 7.73 -6.27
N THR A 91 -8.19 8.96 -6.71
CA THR A 91 -7.09 9.36 -7.57
C THR A 91 -5.77 9.41 -6.79
N LEU A 92 -4.65 9.20 -7.48
CA LEU A 92 -3.34 9.36 -6.86
C LEU A 92 -3.11 10.81 -6.39
N LYS A 93 -3.72 11.79 -7.06
CA LYS A 93 -3.70 13.20 -6.64
C LYS A 93 -4.40 13.39 -5.30
N GLU A 94 -5.60 12.83 -5.12
CA GLU A 94 -6.31 12.87 -3.83
C GLU A 94 -5.47 12.25 -2.70
N ILE A 95 -4.81 11.11 -2.95
CA ILE A 95 -3.94 10.46 -1.97
C ILE A 95 -2.74 11.36 -1.62
N ALA A 96 -2.10 11.95 -2.63
CA ALA A 96 -0.97 12.86 -2.42
C ALA A 96 -1.38 14.08 -1.60
N THR A 97 -2.49 14.74 -1.93
CA THR A 97 -3.03 15.87 -1.17
C THR A 97 -3.37 15.48 0.27
N ALA A 98 -3.90 14.27 0.50
CA ALA A 98 -4.20 13.81 1.85
C ALA A 98 -2.94 13.61 2.71
N LEU A 99 -1.79 13.35 2.10
CA LEU A 99 -0.50 13.09 2.74
C LEU A 99 0.44 14.31 2.78
N GLU A 100 0.15 15.33 2.00
CA GLU A 100 0.95 16.56 1.91
C GLU A 100 1.19 17.19 3.29
N GLY A 101 2.44 17.57 3.57
CA GLY A 101 2.85 18.16 4.85
C GLY A 101 2.82 17.22 6.06
N LYS A 102 2.38 15.96 5.92
CA LYS A 102 2.19 15.01 7.04
C LYS A 102 3.24 13.90 7.11
N LEU A 103 4.20 13.89 6.18
CA LEU A 103 5.15 12.79 5.98
C LEU A 103 6.60 13.09 6.36
N ALA A 104 6.84 14.09 7.22
CA ALA A 104 8.20 14.41 7.67
C ALA A 104 8.91 13.16 8.22
N GLY A 105 10.02 12.75 7.57
CA GLY A 105 10.81 11.58 7.94
C GLY A 105 10.33 10.21 7.42
N LYS A 106 9.28 10.15 6.59
CA LYS A 106 8.82 8.91 5.93
C LYS A 106 9.23 8.88 4.46
N SER A 107 9.74 7.74 3.98
CA SER A 107 10.05 7.55 2.56
C SER A 107 8.75 7.48 1.75
N HIS A 108 8.49 8.48 0.91
CA HIS A 108 7.33 8.53 0.03
C HIS A 108 7.77 8.86 -1.39
N LEU A 109 7.47 7.96 -2.33
CA LEU A 109 7.82 8.13 -3.74
C LEU A 109 6.63 8.83 -4.42
N THR A 110 6.70 10.16 -4.52
CA THR A 110 5.81 10.97 -5.36
C THR A 110 6.62 11.49 -6.54
N GLY A 111 6.78 10.65 -7.54
CA GLY A 111 7.36 11.02 -8.83
C GLY A 111 6.37 10.68 -9.94
N TYR A 112 5.60 11.68 -10.40
CA TYR A 112 5.19 11.66 -11.80
C TYR A 112 6.49 11.76 -12.61
N ASN A 113 6.69 10.83 -13.55
CA ASN A 113 7.87 10.58 -14.39
C ASN A 113 8.76 9.44 -13.85
N ASN A 114 8.69 8.29 -14.54
CA ASN A 114 9.64 7.17 -14.53
C ASN A 114 10.69 7.17 -13.40
N LEU A 115 10.33 6.67 -12.21
CA LEU A 115 11.13 5.73 -11.41
C LEU A 115 10.41 5.39 -10.09
N THR A 116 10.15 4.10 -9.92
CA THR A 116 9.87 3.36 -8.67
C THR A 116 8.62 3.77 -7.88
N LEU A 117 7.52 3.11 -8.26
CA LEU A 117 6.29 2.94 -7.50
C LEU A 117 6.52 1.87 -6.41
N ILE A 118 6.27 2.15 -5.13
CA ILE A 118 5.81 1.10 -4.18
C ILE A 118 4.31 1.33 -3.92
N ILE A 119 3.57 1.50 -5.02
CA ILE A 119 2.22 0.96 -5.13
C ILE A 119 2.44 -0.41 -5.78
N LEU A 120 2.76 -1.42 -4.98
CA LEU A 120 2.83 -2.80 -5.49
C LEU A 120 1.36 -3.27 -5.71
N CYS A 121 0.73 -2.77 -6.77
CA CYS A 121 -0.30 -3.54 -7.47
C CYS A 121 0.33 -4.90 -7.76
N VAL A 122 -0.04 -5.93 -6.99
CA VAL A 122 0.24 -7.30 -7.39
C VAL A 122 -0.47 -7.50 -8.71
N LEU A 123 0.33 -7.54 -9.78
CA LEU A 123 -0.04 -8.03 -11.10
C LEU A 123 -0.52 -9.49 -10.95
N LEU A 124 -1.83 -9.68 -10.74
CA LEU A 124 -2.51 -10.94 -11.01
C LEU A 124 -3.70 -10.71 -11.93
N LYS A 125 -3.44 -10.11 -13.09
CA LYS A 125 -4.28 -10.27 -14.30
C LYS A 125 -3.53 -9.92 -15.58
N ARG A 126 -2.47 -10.69 -15.91
CA ARG A 126 -2.08 -10.97 -17.30
C ARG A 126 -1.14 -12.18 -17.40
N ILE A 127 -1.63 -13.34 -17.00
CA ILE A 127 -1.24 -14.63 -17.59
C ILE A 127 -2.53 -15.27 -18.10
N SER A 128 -3.08 -14.72 -19.18
CA SER A 128 -4.02 -15.39 -20.08
C SER A 128 -4.23 -14.45 -21.27
N ASN A 129 -4.07 -15.00 -22.47
CA ASN A 129 -4.18 -14.38 -23.79
C ASN A 129 -2.98 -13.57 -24.28
N THR A 130 -1.84 -14.25 -24.37
CA THR A 130 -1.18 -14.43 -25.68
C THR A 130 -0.65 -15.87 -25.76
N PHE A 131 -1.58 -16.82 -25.66
CA PHE A 131 -1.87 -17.88 -26.64
C PHE A 131 -3.40 -17.91 -26.76
#